data_AF-A0A8S3Y0Z2-F1
#
_entry.id   AF-A0A8S3Y0Z2-F1
#
_cell.length_a   1.000
_cell.length_b   1.000
_cell.length_c   1.000
_cell.angle_alpha   90.00
_cell.angle_beta   90.00
_cell.angle_gamma   90.00
#
_symmetry.space_group_name_H-M   'P 1'
#
loop_
_entity.id
_entity.type
_entity.pdbx_description
1 polymer ?
#
loop_
_entity_poly.entity_id
_entity_poly.type
_entity_poly.pdbx_seq_one_letter_code
_entity_poly.pdbx_strand_id
1 'polypeptide(L)'
;MKSLLSNGIIIDEKLVSIKIKCFVCDSPARAFLKGVCNFNGRHGCLKCTTVGEYSHTSHTVVFSTKEDSPRTDENFRAKLYGETKYMFAFTIFSEINTLYVNYEKINEENIIYPS
;
A
#
# COMPACT_ATOMS: atom_id res chain seq x y z
N MET A 1 19.31 2.25 -5.23
CA MET A 1 18.03 3.00 -5.31
C MET A 1 18.08 4.35 -4.59
N LYS A 2 18.49 4.43 -3.31
CA LYS A 2 18.62 5.71 -2.56
C LYS A 2 19.40 6.79 -3.33
N SER A 3 20.58 6.45 -3.85
CA SER A 3 21.41 7.39 -4.64
C SER A 3 20.68 7.98 -5.87
N LEU A 4 19.82 7.22 -6.54
CA LEU A 4 19.09 7.70 -7.72
C LEU A 4 17.95 8.65 -7.33
N LEU A 5 17.29 8.36 -6.21
CA LEU A 5 16.20 9.20 -5.69
C LEU A 5 16.73 10.51 -5.09
N SER A 6 17.90 10.48 -4.45
CA SER A 6 18.53 11.67 -3.88
C SER A 6 19.26 12.52 -4.91
N ASN A 7 19.99 11.88 -5.84
CA ASN A 7 20.91 12.58 -6.73
C ASN A 7 20.36 12.76 -8.15
N GLY A 8 19.26 12.09 -8.52
CA GLY A 8 18.78 12.07 -9.90
C GLY A 8 19.72 11.34 -10.86
N ILE A 9 19.53 11.56 -12.15
CA ILE A 9 20.41 11.07 -13.23
C ILE A 9 20.68 12.20 -14.22
N ILE A 10 21.83 12.15 -14.89
CA ILE A 10 22.18 13.11 -15.94
C ILE A 10 21.87 12.46 -17.31
N ILE A 11 21.03 13.12 -18.10
CA ILE A 11 20.71 12.75 -19.49
C ILE A 11 20.89 14.01 -20.33
N ASP A 12 21.70 13.93 -21.39
CA ASP A 12 22.01 15.06 -22.29
C ASP A 12 22.41 16.34 -21.51
N GLU A 13 23.36 16.19 -20.58
CA GLU A 13 23.87 17.25 -19.69
C GLU A 13 22.83 17.88 -18.74
N LYS A 14 21.60 17.35 -18.71
CA LYS A 14 20.53 17.83 -17.84
C LYS A 14 20.32 16.89 -16.66
N LEU A 15 20.22 17.47 -15.46
CA LEU A 15 19.87 16.73 -14.25
C LEU A 15 18.36 16.45 -14.22
N VAL A 16 18.00 15.17 -14.23
CA VAL A 16 16.62 14.68 -14.14
C VAL A 16 16.38 14.13 -12.74
N SER A 17 15.44 14.73 -11.99
CA SER A 17 15.04 14.21 -10.68
C SER A 17 14.21 12.93 -10.84
N ILE A 18 14.52 11.91 -10.06
CA ILE A 18 13.76 10.65 -10.05
C ILE A 18 12.84 10.63 -8.83
N LYS A 19 11.57 10.30 -9.04
CA LYS A 19 10.57 10.10 -7.99
C LYS A 19 9.83 8.79 -8.22
N ILE A 20 9.53 8.07 -7.13
CA ILE A 20 8.65 6.89 -7.19
C ILE A 20 7.21 7.38 -7.26
N LYS A 21 6.45 6.94 -8.27
CA LYS A 21 5.03 7.26 -8.39
C LYS A 21 4.15 6.22 -7.69
N CYS A 22 4.37 4.95 -7.94
CA CYS A 22 3.58 3.85 -7.37
C CYS A 22 4.37 2.55 -7.32
N PHE A 23 3.87 1.58 -6.55
CA PHE A 23 4.32 0.20 -6.56
C PHE A 23 3.21 -0.67 -7.14
N VAL A 24 3.49 -1.35 -8.25
CA VAL A 24 2.58 -2.34 -8.84
C VAL A 24 3.02 -3.71 -8.39
N CYS A 25 2.17 -4.39 -7.62
CA CYS A 25 2.45 -5.70 -7.05
C CYS A 25 1.15 -6.44 -6.71
N ASP A 26 1.24 -7.76 -6.61
CA ASP A 26 0.14 -8.60 -6.18
C ASP A 26 -0.23 -8.34 -4.69
N SER A 27 -1.33 -8.92 -4.23
CA SER A 27 -1.83 -8.67 -2.87
C SER A 27 -0.83 -9.09 -1.78
N PRO A 28 -0.16 -10.26 -1.85
CA PRO A 28 0.87 -10.66 -0.88
C PRO A 28 2.08 -9.72 -0.84
N ALA A 29 2.66 -9.35 -1.98
CA ALA A 29 3.82 -8.46 -2.00
C ALA A 29 3.45 -7.03 -1.55
N ARG A 30 2.23 -6.56 -1.85
CA ARG A 30 1.70 -5.29 -1.34
C ARG A 30 1.55 -5.31 0.18
N ALA A 31 1.01 -6.40 0.73
CA ALA A 31 0.85 -6.58 2.17
C ALA A 31 2.22 -6.60 2.87
N PHE A 32 3.19 -7.30 2.29
CA PHE A 32 4.58 -7.31 2.75
C PHE A 32 5.20 -5.91 2.71
N LEU A 33 5.12 -5.23 1.55
CA LEU A 33 5.65 -3.89 1.36
C LEU A 33 5.03 -2.87 2.32
N LYS A 34 3.74 -3.00 2.67
CA LYS A 34 3.04 -2.11 3.60
C LYS A 34 3.14 -2.54 5.07
N GLY A 35 3.64 -3.75 5.36
CA GLY A 35 3.65 -4.30 6.72
C GLY A 35 2.24 -4.53 7.29
N VAL A 36 1.29 -4.94 6.45
CA VAL A 36 -0.12 -5.14 6.82
C VAL A 36 -0.57 -6.58 6.61
N CYS A 37 -1.69 -6.93 7.25
CA CYS A 37 -2.29 -8.24 7.02
C CYS A 37 -2.69 -8.41 5.55
N ASN A 38 -2.59 -9.65 5.08
CA ASN A 38 -2.98 -10.03 3.72
C ASN A 38 -4.50 -9.87 3.52
N PHE A 39 -4.97 -9.97 2.26
CA PHE A 39 -6.39 -9.81 1.92
C PHE A 39 -7.33 -10.82 2.61
N ASN A 40 -6.79 -11.97 3.04
CA ASN A 40 -7.50 -12.98 3.81
C ASN A 40 -7.51 -12.72 5.34
N GLY A 41 -6.88 -11.64 5.79
CA GLY A 41 -6.85 -11.28 7.21
C GLY A 41 -8.17 -10.67 7.66
N ARG A 42 -8.55 -10.92 8.91
CA ARG A 42 -9.75 -10.33 9.52
C ARG A 42 -9.75 -8.79 9.49
N HIS A 43 -8.58 -8.17 9.64
CA HIS A 43 -8.40 -6.71 9.51
C HIS A 43 -7.85 -6.31 8.13
N GLY A 44 -8.05 -7.15 7.10
CA GLY A 44 -7.45 -7.07 5.76
C GLY A 44 -7.93 -5.92 4.89
N CYS A 45 -9.02 -5.23 5.27
CA CYS A 45 -9.45 -4.06 4.53
C CYS A 45 -8.43 -2.92 4.68
N LEU A 46 -7.88 -2.47 3.55
CA LEU A 46 -6.92 -1.37 3.50
C LEU A 46 -7.57 0.01 3.45
N LYS A 47 -8.87 0.08 3.16
CA LYS A 47 -9.62 1.34 2.99
C LYS A 47 -10.26 1.83 4.28
N CYS A 48 -10.88 0.92 5.03
CA CYS A 48 -11.64 1.23 6.25
C CYS A 48 -11.24 0.30 7.40
N THR A 49 -11.81 0.58 8.57
CA THR A 49 -11.61 -0.18 9.81
C THR A 49 -12.49 -1.43 9.91
N THR A 50 -13.24 -1.77 8.86
CA THR A 50 -14.12 -2.94 8.84
C THR A 50 -13.37 -4.22 9.15
N VAL A 51 -13.97 -5.01 10.03
CA VAL A 51 -13.48 -6.31 10.47
C VAL A 51 -14.24 -7.37 9.70
N GLY A 52 -13.53 -8.17 8.92
CA GLY A 52 -14.10 -9.27 8.18
C GLY A 52 -14.56 -10.41 9.10
N GLU A 53 -15.50 -11.18 8.60
CA GLU A 53 -16.01 -12.38 9.26
C GLU A 53 -15.60 -13.61 8.47
N TYR A 54 -15.29 -14.71 9.17
CA TYR A 54 -14.95 -15.95 8.51
C TYR A 54 -16.22 -16.67 8.05
N SER A 55 -16.37 -16.84 6.74
CA SER A 55 -17.45 -17.62 6.15
C SER A 55 -17.05 -19.10 6.13
N HIS A 56 -17.77 -19.92 6.88
CA HIS A 56 -17.57 -21.37 6.87
C HIS A 56 -17.98 -22.02 5.55
N THR A 57 -18.86 -21.38 4.77
CA THR A 57 -19.33 -21.91 3.48
C THR A 57 -18.28 -21.75 2.38
N SER A 58 -17.62 -20.59 2.31
CA SER A 58 -16.63 -20.28 1.28
C SER A 58 -15.19 -20.44 1.76
N HIS A 59 -14.98 -20.72 3.05
CA HIS A 59 -13.67 -20.78 3.70
C HIS A 59 -12.81 -19.51 3.51
N THR A 60 -13.48 -18.36 3.42
CA THR A 60 -12.85 -17.05 3.19
C THR A 60 -13.27 -16.05 4.26
N VAL A 61 -12.44 -15.00 4.43
CA VAL A 61 -12.87 -13.81 5.16
C VAL A 61 -13.70 -12.94 4.23
N VAL A 62 -14.91 -12.60 4.65
CA VAL A 62 -15.83 -11.72 3.93
C VAL A 62 -15.95 -10.40 4.67
N PHE A 63 -15.97 -9.29 3.91
CA PHE A 63 -16.16 -7.96 4.45
C PHE A 63 -17.59 -7.51 4.16
N SER A 64 -18.20 -6.79 5.10
CA SER A 64 -19.51 -6.17 4.86
C SER A 64 -19.43 -5.19 3.69
N THR A 65 -20.52 -5.05 2.95
CA THR A 65 -20.65 -4.03 1.90
C THR A 65 -20.68 -2.60 2.47
N LYS A 66 -20.96 -2.46 3.77
CA LYS A 66 -20.87 -1.19 4.48
C LYS A 66 -19.42 -0.89 4.82
N GLU A 67 -18.95 0.28 4.39
CA GLU A 67 -17.66 0.81 4.81
C GLU A 67 -17.78 1.40 6.22
N ASP A 68 -16.91 0.95 7.13
CA ASP A 68 -16.67 1.62 8.41
C ASP A 68 -15.76 2.84 8.21
N SER A 69 -15.34 3.46 9.32
CA SER A 69 -14.48 4.65 9.30
C SER A 69 -13.24 4.43 8.41
N PRO A 70 -12.91 5.42 7.56
CA PRO A 70 -11.75 5.32 6.67
C PRO A 70 -10.47 5.23 7.49
N ARG A 71 -9.47 4.53 6.94
CA ARG A 71 -8.14 4.53 7.54
C ARG A 71 -7.43 5.83 7.23
N THR A 72 -6.71 6.36 8.22
CA THR A 72 -5.91 7.57 8.07
C THR A 72 -4.43 7.25 8.22
N ASP A 73 -3.63 8.06 7.55
CA ASP A 73 -2.18 8.05 7.57
C ASP A 73 -1.63 8.23 9.00
N GLU A 74 -2.24 9.12 9.77
CA GLU A 74 -1.89 9.41 11.16
C GLU A 74 -2.09 8.18 12.04
N ASN A 75 -3.25 7.55 11.94
CA ASN A 75 -3.59 6.37 12.72
C ASN A 75 -2.76 5.15 12.32
N PHE A 76 -2.42 5.03 11.03
CA PHE A 76 -1.52 3.99 10.54
C PHE A 76 -0.10 4.17 11.12
N ARG A 77 0.46 5.37 11.06
CA ARG A 77 1.78 5.70 11.65
C ARG A 77 1.80 5.52 13.16
N ALA A 78 0.68 5.86 13.83
CA ALA A 78 0.49 5.65 15.26
C ALA A 78 0.16 4.19 15.65
N LYS A 79 0.08 3.27 14.68
CA LYS A 79 -0.15 1.83 14.89
C LYS A 79 -1.45 1.53 15.63
N LEU A 80 -2.50 2.31 15.36
CA LEU A 80 -3.80 2.21 16.04
C LEU A 80 -4.73 1.15 15.44
N TYR A 81 -4.30 0.45 14.39
CA TYR A 81 -5.11 -0.59 13.74
C TYR A 81 -4.71 -2.00 14.20
N GLY A 82 -5.69 -2.74 14.72
CA GLY A 82 -5.51 -4.06 15.36
C GLY A 82 -4.90 -5.17 14.49
N GLU A 83 -4.32 -6.18 15.18
CA GLU A 83 -3.65 -7.40 14.68
C GLU A 83 -2.68 -7.20 13.50
N THR A 84 -1.99 -6.07 13.45
CA THR A 84 -0.72 -5.95 12.73
C THR A 84 0.40 -6.62 13.54
N LYS A 85 0.28 -7.94 13.78
CA LYS A 85 1.29 -8.75 14.51
C LYS A 85 2.60 -8.93 13.74
N TYR A 86 2.68 -8.45 12.50
CA TYR A 86 3.93 -8.38 11.72
C TYR A 86 4.39 -6.94 11.59
N MET A 87 4.64 -6.31 12.73
CA MET A 87 5.40 -5.06 12.81
C MET A 87 6.90 -5.34 12.66
N PHE A 88 7.28 -6.07 11.62
CA PHE A 88 8.66 -6.27 11.21
C PHE A 88 8.78 -5.90 9.75
N ALA A 89 8.89 -4.60 9.51
CA ALA A 89 9.93 -4.07 8.67
C ALA A 89 9.86 -2.56 8.79
N PHE A 90 11.03 -1.94 8.91
CA PHE A 90 11.33 -0.67 8.25
C PHE A 90 10.60 -0.64 6.90
N THR A 91 9.39 -0.08 6.87
CA THR A 91 8.64 -0.07 5.63
C THR A 91 9.43 0.82 4.70
N ILE A 92 9.74 0.39 3.47
CA ILE A 92 10.42 1.27 2.49
C ILE A 92 9.71 2.63 2.45
N PHE A 93 8.38 2.63 2.61
CA PHE A 93 7.50 3.79 2.77
C PHE A 93 7.93 4.82 3.83
N SER A 94 8.51 4.43 4.98
CA SER A 94 9.02 5.40 5.97
C SER A 94 10.26 6.15 5.47
N GLU A 95 11.05 5.53 4.58
CA GLU A 95 12.22 6.17 3.97
C GLU A 95 11.90 6.96 2.70
N ILE A 96 10.80 6.66 2.01
CA ILE A 96 10.41 7.32 0.75
C ILE A 96 9.23 8.29 0.89
N ASN A 97 8.77 8.58 2.12
CA ASN A 97 7.64 9.46 2.45
C ASN A 97 6.43 9.28 1.51
N THR A 98 6.15 8.04 1.13
CA THR A 98 5.06 7.75 0.19
C THR A 98 3.82 7.43 1.01
N LEU A 99 2.84 8.33 0.93
CA LEU A 99 1.60 8.34 1.71
C LEU A 99 0.85 7.01 1.55
N TYR A 100 0.14 6.61 2.61
CA TYR A 100 -0.59 5.35 2.66
C TYR A 100 -1.77 5.33 1.66
N VAL A 101 -2.22 6.53 1.27
CA VAL A 101 -3.40 6.76 0.44
C VAL A 101 -3.06 7.65 -0.76
N ASN A 102 -2.56 7.04 -1.83
CA ASN A 102 -2.90 7.49 -3.18
C ASN A 102 -3.60 6.33 -3.88
N TYR A 103 -4.89 6.19 -3.60
CA TYR A 103 -5.86 5.83 -4.63
C TYR A 103 -6.25 7.12 -5.37
N GLU A 104 -5.28 7.93 -5.79
CA GLU A 104 -5.53 8.66 -7.03
C GLU A 104 -5.73 7.57 -8.06
N LYS A 105 -6.93 7.51 -8.65
CA LYS A 105 -7.16 6.78 -9.89
C LYS A 105 -5.96 7.12 -10.77
N ILE A 106 -5.08 6.14 -10.98
CA ILE A 106 -4.10 6.26 -12.05
C ILE A 106 -5.02 6.37 -13.26
N ASN A 107 -5.14 7.56 -13.84
CA ASN A 107 -5.92 7.75 -15.06
C ASN A 107 -5.40 6.68 -16.02
N GLU A 108 -6.25 5.70 -16.35
CA GLU A 108 -5.89 4.49 -17.10
C GLU A 108 -5.31 4.80 -18.48
N GLU A 109 -5.38 6.06 -18.89
CA GLU A 109 -4.91 6.61 -20.16
C GLU A 109 -3.38 6.58 -20.37
N ASN A 110 -2.57 6.22 -19.37
CA ASN A 110 -1.09 6.18 -19.51
C ASN A 110 -0.43 4.86 -19.08
N ILE A 111 -1.20 3.79 -18.85
CA ILE A 111 -0.63 2.45 -18.65
C ILE A 111 -0.65 1.73 -20.01
N ILE A 112 0.40 1.97 -20.81
CA ILE A 112 0.66 1.14 -21.99
C ILE A 112 1.12 -0.22 -21.47
N TYR A 113 0.25 -1.21 -21.53
CA TYR A 113 0.67 -2.61 -21.40
C TYR A 113 1.39 -3.01 -22.70
N PRO A 114 2.68 -3.37 -22.67
CA PRO A 114 3.29 -3.99 -23.84
C PRO A 114 2.60 -5.34 -24.09
N SER A 115 2.04 -5.49 -25.29
CA SER A 115 1.57 -6.76 -25.85
C SER A 115 2.73 -7.69 -26.16
#